data_AF-A0A9E5NJR5-F1
#
_entry.id   AF-A0A9E5NJR5-F1
#
_cell.length_a   1.000
_cell.length_b   1.000
_cell.length_c   1.000
_cell.angle_alpha   90.00
_cell.angle_beta   90.00
_cell.angle_gamma   90.00
#
_symmetry.space_group_name_H-M   'P 1'
#
loop_
_entity.id
_entity.type
_entity.pdbx_description
1 polymer ?
#
loop_
_entity_poly.entity_id
_entity_poly.type
_entity_poly.pdbx_seq_one_letter_code
_entity_poly.pdbx_strand_id
1 'polypeptide(L)' 'TWALAYWTHPERWGEGYATEGAQCVIKFGFERLGAASIWAGAAEWNHASNRVLEKLGMVHMSDNPQGY' A
#
# COMPACT_ATOMS: atom_id res chain seq x y z
N THR A 1 -13.47 -4.17 6.50
CA THR A 1 -12.02 -4.10 6.29
C THR A 1 -11.71 -4.38 4.84
N TRP A 2 -10.78 -3.62 4.24
CA TRP A 2 -10.43 -3.71 2.82
C TRP A 2 -8.93 -3.96 2.65
N ALA A 3 -8.53 -4.59 1.54
CA ALA A 3 -7.14 -4.84 1.20
C ALA A 3 -6.71 -3.96 0.01
N LEU A 4 -5.51 -3.40 0.09
CA LEU A 4 -4.88 -2.63 -0.98
C LEU A 4 -3.70 -3.40 -1.56
N ALA A 5 -3.63 -3.44 -2.90
CA ALA A 5 -2.44 -3.85 -3.63
C ALA A 5 -2.21 -2.88 -4.80
N TYR A 6 -0.96 -2.71 -5.20
CA TYR A 6 -0.57 -1.79 -6.27
C TYR A 6 0.69 -2.27 -6.98
N TRP A 7 0.78 -1.94 -8.27
CA TRP A 7 1.96 -2.14 -9.09
C TRP A 7 2.06 -0.99 -10.08
N THR A 8 3.29 -0.64 -10.45
CA THR A 8 3.59 0.36 -11.47
C THR A 8 4.54 -0.25 -12.49
N HIS A 9 4.49 0.26 -13.72
CA HIS A 9 5.43 -0.16 -14.75
C HIS A 9 6.88 0.08 -14.29
N PRO A 10 7.83 -0.86 -14.53
CA PRO A 10 9.21 -0.76 -14.05
C PRO A 10 9.92 0.53 -14.46
N GLU A 11 9.68 1.00 -15.70
CA GLU A 11 10.26 2.24 -16.21
C GLU A 11 9.80 3.49 -15.46
N ARG A 12 8.73 3.41 -14.67
CA ARG A 12 8.16 4.53 -13.92
C ARG A 12 8.42 4.44 -12.42
N TRP A 13 9.28 3.50 -12.00
CA TRP A 13 9.66 3.37 -10.59
C TRP A 13 10.49 4.57 -10.14
N GLY A 14 10.33 4.97 -8.88
CA GLY A 14 11.03 6.14 -8.33
C GLY A 14 10.36 7.49 -8.63
N GLU A 15 9.35 7.54 -9.50
CA GLU A 15 8.64 8.78 -9.86
C GLU A 15 7.46 9.12 -8.92
N GLY A 16 7.16 8.28 -7.93
CA GLY A 16 6.12 8.56 -6.92
C GLY A 16 4.71 8.06 -7.25
N TYR A 17 4.46 7.52 -8.45
CA TYR A 17 3.13 7.08 -8.87
C TYR A 17 2.47 6.03 -7.97
N ALA A 18 3.25 5.09 -7.43
CA ALA A 18 2.70 4.10 -6.51
C ALA A 18 2.10 4.77 -5.26
N THR A 19 2.79 5.76 -4.69
CA THR A 19 2.32 6.52 -3.53
C THR A 19 1.09 7.36 -3.89
N GLU A 20 1.15 8.11 -4.99
CA GLU A 20 0.04 8.96 -5.43
C GLU A 20 -1.23 8.14 -5.71
N GLY A 21 -1.10 7.08 -6.51
CA GLY A 21 -2.23 6.21 -6.85
C GLY A 21 -2.83 5.50 -5.64
N ALA A 22 -1.98 4.94 -4.77
CA ALA A 22 -2.44 4.29 -3.54
C ALA A 22 -3.15 5.27 -2.60
N GLN A 23 -2.65 6.51 -2.46
CA GLN A 23 -3.28 7.53 -1.63
C GLN A 23 -4.70 7.89 -2.12
N CYS A 24 -4.88 8.01 -3.44
CA CYS A 24 -6.20 8.20 -4.05
C CYS A 24 -7.16 7.05 -3.75
N VAL A 25 -6.69 5.80 -3.86
CA VAL A 25 -7.50 4.61 -3.57
C VAL A 25 -7.86 4.52 -2.08
N ILE A 26 -6.91 4.82 -1.18
CA ILE A 26 -7.16 4.87 0.27
C ILE A 26 -8.24 5.90 0.59
N LYS A 27 -8.11 7.12 0.06
CA LYS A 27 -9.10 8.19 0.25
C LYS A 27 -10.48 7.75 -0.23
N PHE A 28 -10.56 7.16 -1.42
CA PHE A 28 -11.80 6.63 -1.96
C PHE A 28 -12.42 5.54 -1.07
N GLY A 29 -11.59 4.61 -0.57
CA GLY A 29 -12.02 3.54 0.32
C GLY A 29 -12.68 4.06 1.59
N PHE A 30 -12.09 5.07 2.22
CA PHE A 30 -12.66 5.70 3.41
C PHE A 30 -13.89 6.56 3.10
N GLU A 31 -13.79 7.49 2.14
CA GLU A 31 -14.82 8.51 1.91
C GLU A 31 -16.06 8.00 1.16
N ARG A 32 -15.89 7.01 0.27
CA ARG A 32 -16.96 6.56 -0.63
C ARG A 32 -17.43 5.15 -0.35
N LEU A 33 -16.52 4.27 0.06
CA LEU A 33 -16.84 2.86 0.28
C LEU A 33 -17.10 2.52 1.75
N GLY A 34 -16.89 3.47 2.67
CA GLY A 34 -17.13 3.27 4.10
C GLY A 34 -16.20 2.22 4.72
N ALA A 35 -14.95 2.11 4.25
CA ALA A 35 -13.99 1.20 4.82
C ALA A 35 -13.71 1.55 6.30
N ALA A 36 -13.94 0.61 7.22
CA ALA A 36 -13.56 0.79 8.62
C ALA A 36 -12.03 0.78 8.82
N SER A 37 -11.31 0.03 7.97
CA SER A 37 -9.86 -0.06 7.95
C SER A 37 -9.39 -0.60 6.60
N ILE A 38 -8.16 -0.23 6.23
CA ILE A 38 -7.47 -0.68 5.01
C ILE A 38 -6.12 -1.24 5.42
N TRP A 39 -5.78 -2.43 4.95
CA TRP A 39 -4.47 -3.05 5.14
C TRP A 39 -3.80 -3.34 3.79
N ALA A 40 -2.49 -3.45 3.81
CA ALA A 40 -1.67 -3.85 2.67
C ALA A 40 -0.54 -4.73 3.18
N GLY A 41 -0.10 -5.65 2.33
CA GLY A 41 1.07 -6.49 2.57
C GLY A 41 2.16 -6.17 1.55
N ALA A 42 3.41 -6.23 1.98
CA ALA A 42 4.57 -6.24 1.12
C ALA A 42 5.59 -7.21 1.70
N ALA A 43 6.23 -7.99 0.82
CA ALA A 43 7.31 -8.87 1.22
C ALA A 43 8.43 -8.06 1.90
N GLU A 44 9.09 -8.64 2.91
CA GLU A 44 10.17 -7.99 3.66
C GLU A 44 11.30 -7.47 2.74
N TRP A 45 11.66 -8.26 1.73
CA TRP A 45 12.67 -7.92 0.73
C TRP A 45 12.21 -6.85 -0.27
N ASN A 46 10.91 -6.56 -0.36
CA ASN A 46 10.38 -5.53 -1.24
C ASN A 46 10.43 -4.14 -0.57
N HIS A 47 11.66 -3.66 -0.38
CA HIS A 47 11.92 -2.35 0.24
C HIS A 47 11.25 -1.18 -0.49
N ALA A 48 11.00 -1.31 -1.80
CA ALA A 48 10.31 -0.28 -2.57
C ALA A 48 8.85 -0.14 -2.13
N SER A 49 8.11 -1.25 -2.04
CA SER A 49 6.74 -1.25 -1.54
C SER A 49 6.67 -0.88 -0.06
N ASN A 50 7.58 -1.37 0.79
CA ASN A 50 7.62 -0.99 2.20
C ASN A 50 7.72 0.53 2.41
N ARG A 51 8.62 1.20 1.67
CA ARG A 51 8.73 2.68 1.70
C ARG A 51 7.45 3.38 1.20
N VAL A 52 6.72 2.79 0.26
CA VAL A 52 5.43 3.35 -0.18
C VAL A 52 4.40 3.24 0.94
N LEU A 53 4.31 2.09 1.63
CA LEU A 53 3.40 1.91 2.76
C LEU A 53 3.70 2.91 3.90
N GLU A 54 4.99 3.12 4.22
CA GLU A 54 5.43 4.14 5.18
C GLU A 54 4.99 5.56 4.77
N LYS A 55 5.20 5.94 3.50
CA LYS A 55 4.79 7.26 2.97
C LYS A 55 3.28 7.48 3.01
N LEU A 56 2.50 6.40 2.90
CA LEU A 56 1.04 6.43 3.02
C LEU A 56 0.55 6.56 4.47
N GLY A 57 1.46 6.56 5.45
CA GLY A 57 1.14 6.63 6.86
C GLY A 57 0.57 5.32 7.42
N MET A 58 0.81 4.20 6.74
CA MET A 58 0.42 2.90 7.29
C MET A 58 1.32 2.52 8.47
N VAL A 59 0.74 1.83 9.45
CA VAL A 59 1.45 1.34 10.64
C VAL A 59 1.64 -0.17 10.50
N HIS A 60 2.87 -0.64 10.73
CA HIS A 60 3.17 -2.08 10.75
C HIS A 60 2.36 -2.77 11.85
N MET A 61 1.66 -3.84 11.48
CA MET A 61 0.76 -4.57 12.40
C MET A 61 1.30 -5.93 12.80
N SER A 62 1.83 -6.69 11.84
CA SER A 62 2.31 -8.06 12.05
C SER A 62 3.07 -8.54 10.84
N ASP A 63 4.03 -9.43 11.07
CA ASP A 63 4.65 -10.20 10.00
C ASP A 63 3.80 -11.42 9.64
N ASN A 64 3.76 -11.78 8.36
CA ASN A 64 3.07 -12.99 7.91
C ASN A 64 4.08 -14.14 7.75
N PRO A 65 4.06 -15.16 8.63
CA PRO A 65 5.04 -16.25 8.61
C PRO A 65 4.89 -17.17 7.38
N GLN A 66 3.81 -17.04 6.61
CA GLN A 66 3.55 -17.84 5.41
C GLN A 66 4.20 -17.26 4.14
N GLY A 67 4.79 -16.06 4.22
CA GLY A 67 5.58 -15.47 3.14
C GLY A 67 4.75 -15.13 1.90
N TYR A 68 4.10 -13.97 1.93
CA TYR A 68 3.68 -13.26 0.71
C TYR A 68 4.41 -11.92 0.66
#